data_AF-A0A401U2K3-F1
#
_entry.id   AF-A0A401U2K3-F1
#
_cell.length_a   1.000
_cell.length_b   1.000
_cell.length_c   1.000
_cell.angle_alpha   90.00
_cell.angle_beta   90.00
_cell.angle_gamma   90.00
#
_symmetry.space_group_name_H-M   'P 1'
#
loop_
_entity.id
_entity.type
_entity.pdbx_description
1 polymer ?
#
loop_
_entity_poly.entity_id
_entity_poly.type
_entity_poly.pdbx_seq_one_letter_code
_entity_poly.pdbx_strand_id
1 'polypeptide(L)'
;RDRVPRKALATFCRTGIGLNVPPASQDVTQITGSEGSTSMTQPHSSGAQSADNVMQLDSFVRGRWSGAGEPAAEIRSAVTGDVVALATRSDLDMREILAYGRSVGGKNLRKLSFHQRAGLLKALADHLSQHKDRLYKLSLHAGATRTDAMIDVDG
;
A
#
# COMPACT_ATOMS: atom_id res chain seq x y z
N ARG A 1 -29.28 24.37 -11.54
CA ARG A 1 -28.10 24.95 -12.20
C ARG A 1 -27.10 25.28 -11.10
N ASP A 2 -26.20 24.35 -10.79
CA ASP A 2 -24.97 24.68 -10.07
C ASP A 2 -23.92 23.67 -10.50
N ARG A 3 -23.14 24.07 -11.51
CA ARG A 3 -22.02 23.30 -12.02
C ARG A 3 -20.93 23.37 -10.95
N VAL A 4 -20.73 22.28 -10.23
CA VAL A 4 -19.53 22.06 -9.42
C VAL A 4 -18.30 22.33 -10.30
N PRO A 5 -17.39 23.22 -9.89
CA PRO A 5 -16.25 23.59 -10.73
C PRO A 5 -15.34 22.37 -10.93
N ARG A 6 -15.25 21.91 -12.19
CA ARG A 6 -14.41 20.78 -12.65
C ARG A 6 -12.93 20.89 -12.26
N LYS A 7 -12.45 22.07 -11.84
CA LYS A 7 -11.08 22.27 -11.33
C LYS A 7 -10.83 21.69 -9.93
N ALA A 8 -11.87 21.53 -9.11
CA ALA A 8 -11.72 20.95 -7.76
C ALA A 8 -11.51 19.43 -7.79
N LEU A 9 -12.03 18.74 -8.80
CA LEU A 9 -11.84 17.28 -8.97
C LEU A 9 -10.46 16.94 -9.54
N ALA A 10 -9.88 17.81 -10.36
CA ALA A 10 -8.58 17.58 -11.00
C ALA A 10 -7.38 17.70 -10.05
N THR A 11 -7.54 18.37 -8.89
CA THR A 11 -6.46 18.51 -7.90
C THR A 11 -6.40 17.32 -6.94
N PHE A 12 -7.51 16.62 -6.70
CA PHE A 12 -7.53 15.43 -5.86
C PHE A 12 -6.95 14.20 -6.58
N CYS A 13 -7.18 14.07 -7.89
CA CYS A 13 -6.69 12.93 -8.68
C CYS A 13 -5.24 13.03 -9.17
N ARG A 14 -4.54 14.16 -9.00
CA ARG A 14 -3.18 14.34 -9.55
C ARG A 14 -2.04 14.19 -8.52
N THR A 15 -2.36 13.91 -7.26
CA THR A 15 -1.37 13.78 -6.16
C THR A 15 -1.57 12.55 -5.26
N GLY A 16 -2.55 11.69 -5.56
CA GLY A 16 -2.83 10.50 -4.77
C GLY A 16 -2.72 9.26 -5.64
N ILE A 17 -1.80 8.36 -5.27
CA ILE A 17 -1.57 7.04 -5.87
C ILE A 17 -0.77 7.10 -7.20
N GLY A 18 0.38 7.76 -7.14
CA GLY A 18 1.52 7.29 -7.93
C GLY A 18 2.08 6.08 -7.22
N LEU A 19 1.66 4.87 -7.62
CA LEU A 19 2.48 3.69 -7.38
C LEU A 19 3.80 3.95 -8.10
N ASN A 20 4.83 4.32 -7.34
CA ASN A 20 6.19 4.38 -7.84
C ASN A 20 6.64 2.94 -8.08
N VAL A 21 6.27 2.40 -9.24
CA VAL A 21 6.82 1.16 -9.78
C VAL A 21 8.18 1.52 -10.39
N PRO A 22 9.30 0.98 -9.90
CA PRO A 22 10.60 1.26 -10.51
C PRO A 22 10.62 0.74 -11.96
N PRO A 23 11.21 1.48 -12.91
CA PRO A 23 11.33 1.01 -14.29
C PRO A 23 12.26 -0.20 -14.34
N ALA A 24 11.80 -1.25 -15.01
CA ALA A 24 12.61 -2.40 -15.39
C ALA A 24 13.85 -1.93 -16.17
N SER A 25 15.04 -2.06 -15.57
CA SER A 25 16.29 -1.97 -16.32
C SER A 25 16.53 -3.31 -17.02
N GLN A 26 16.40 -3.27 -18.34
CA GLN A 26 16.96 -4.26 -19.24
C GLN A 26 18.39 -3.86 -19.59
N ASP A 27 19.33 -4.77 -19.39
CA ASP A 27 20.59 -4.91 -20.14
C ASP A 27 21.04 -6.36 -19.90
N VAL A 28 20.83 -7.33 -20.81
CA VAL A 28 21.52 -7.58 -22.09
C VAL A 28 22.99 -7.99 -21.90
N THR A 29 23.17 -9.33 -21.93
CA THR A 29 24.31 -10.14 -22.40
C THR A 29 25.74 -9.79 -21.98
N GLN A 30 26.39 -10.74 -21.30
CA GLN A 30 27.63 -11.36 -21.78
C GLN A 30 27.64 -12.86 -21.44
N ILE A 31 27.83 -13.66 -22.48
CA ILE A 31 28.04 -15.11 -22.49
C ILE A 31 29.54 -15.36 -22.41
N THR A 32 30.01 -16.13 -21.43
CA THR A 32 31.14 -17.10 -21.49
C THR A 32 30.97 -17.96 -20.23
N GLY A 33 30.96 -19.29 -20.18
CA GLY A 33 31.58 -20.32 -21.00
C GLY A 33 32.65 -21.04 -20.17
N SER A 34 32.30 -22.07 -19.39
CA SER A 34 33.21 -23.18 -19.04
C SER A 34 32.47 -24.31 -18.33
N GLU A 35 32.51 -25.49 -18.94
CA GLU A 35 31.98 -26.77 -18.48
C GLU A 35 32.76 -27.34 -17.30
N GLY A 36 32.09 -28.13 -16.46
CA GLY A 36 32.72 -28.85 -15.35
C GLY A 36 31.76 -29.81 -14.67
N SER A 37 31.74 -31.04 -15.17
CA SER A 37 31.07 -32.25 -14.64
C SER A 37 31.24 -32.42 -13.11
N THR A 38 30.20 -32.89 -12.39
CA THR A 38 30.21 -34.07 -11.47
C THR A 38 28.91 -34.19 -10.63
N SER A 39 28.35 -35.41 -10.63
CA SER A 39 27.48 -36.10 -9.64
C SER A 39 26.14 -35.51 -9.14
N MET A 40 25.08 -36.15 -9.63
CA MET A 40 23.90 -36.66 -8.93
C MET A 40 23.89 -36.57 -7.38
N THR A 41 22.99 -35.74 -6.84
CA THR A 41 22.16 -35.99 -5.64
C THR A 41 21.02 -34.97 -5.67
N GLN A 42 19.78 -35.43 -5.87
CA GLN A 42 18.60 -34.58 -5.76
C GLN A 42 18.25 -34.37 -4.29
N PRO A 43 18.13 -33.12 -3.79
CA PRO A 43 17.25 -32.83 -2.69
C PRO A 43 15.86 -32.48 -3.23
N HIS A 44 14.87 -33.29 -2.88
CA HIS A 44 13.47 -32.89 -2.92
C HIS A 44 13.29 -31.84 -1.81
N SER A 45 13.51 -30.57 -2.14
CA SER A 45 13.24 -29.45 -1.23
C SER A 45 12.05 -28.67 -1.76
N SER A 46 11.02 -28.70 -0.94
CA SER A 46 9.76 -27.99 -0.98
C SER A 46 9.89 -26.53 -1.42
N GLY A 47 9.14 -26.18 -2.48
CA GLY A 47 8.47 -24.89 -2.68
C GLY A 47 9.16 -23.63 -2.18
N ALA A 48 10.29 -23.25 -2.77
CA ALA A 48 10.83 -21.90 -2.66
C ALA A 48 10.25 -21.01 -3.78
N GLN A 49 9.04 -20.49 -3.58
CA GLN A 49 8.46 -19.36 -4.33
C GLN A 49 7.64 -18.57 -3.30
N SER A 50 7.86 -17.28 -2.96
CA SER A 50 8.59 -16.19 -3.60
C SER A 50 9.01 -15.19 -2.51
N ALA A 51 10.32 -14.95 -2.33
CA ALA A 51 10.85 -13.95 -1.40
C ALA A 51 10.90 -12.52 -1.99
N ASP A 52 10.45 -12.33 -3.24
CA ASP A 52 10.84 -11.18 -4.06
C ASP A 52 9.87 -9.98 -4.06
N ASN A 53 8.99 -9.82 -3.06
CA ASN A 53 8.26 -8.55 -2.92
C ASN A 53 7.90 -8.19 -1.48
N VAL A 54 8.93 -8.00 -0.65
CA VAL A 54 8.77 -7.42 0.68
C VAL A 54 8.41 -5.94 0.54
N MET A 55 7.21 -5.56 0.99
CA MET A 55 6.72 -4.18 0.88
C MET A 55 7.31 -3.28 1.97
N GLN A 56 7.61 -2.02 1.66
CA GLN A 56 7.91 -1.01 2.68
C GLN A 56 6.60 -0.43 3.22
N LEU A 57 6.42 -0.45 4.54
CA LEU A 57 5.24 0.09 5.22
C LEU A 57 5.56 1.44 5.85
N ASP A 58 5.18 2.49 5.13
CA ASP A 58 5.37 3.89 5.52
C ASP A 58 4.12 4.50 6.14
N SER A 59 4.31 5.58 6.91
CA SER A 59 3.22 6.33 7.53
C SER A 59 2.83 7.56 6.69
N PHE A 60 1.55 7.72 6.33
CA PHE A 60 1.06 8.93 5.67
C PHE A 60 0.63 9.99 6.69
N VAL A 61 1.43 11.05 6.86
CA VAL A 61 1.23 12.10 7.87
C VAL A 61 1.41 13.49 7.26
N ARG A 62 0.61 14.46 7.71
CA ARG A 62 0.70 15.87 7.26
C ARG A 62 0.64 16.03 5.72
N GLY A 63 -0.09 15.15 5.03
CA GLY A 63 -0.22 15.17 3.57
C GLY A 63 0.97 14.61 2.78
N ARG A 64 1.91 13.92 3.44
CA ARG A 64 3.07 13.28 2.80
C ARG A 64 3.34 11.89 3.37
N TRP A 65 3.99 11.05 2.59
CA TRP A 65 4.54 9.78 3.07
C TRP A 65 5.78 10.04 3.93
N SER A 66 5.89 9.33 5.04
CA SER A 66 6.99 9.37 6.00
C SER A 66 7.54 7.96 6.13
N GLY A 67 8.60 7.69 5.36
CA GLY A 67 9.27 6.39 5.26
C GLY A 67 10.79 6.44 5.44
N ALA A 68 11.34 7.60 5.83
CA ALA A 68 12.79 7.82 5.90
C ALA A 68 13.47 7.25 7.17
N GLY A 69 12.83 6.30 7.84
CA GLY A 69 13.38 5.67 9.05
C GLY A 69 14.02 4.32 8.76
N GLU A 70 14.79 3.82 9.71
CA GLU A 70 15.32 2.45 9.63
C GLU A 70 14.18 1.41 9.73
N PRO A 71 14.31 0.25 9.06
CA PRO A 71 13.41 -0.88 9.24
C PRO A 71 13.31 -1.23 10.73
N ALA A 72 12.10 -1.22 11.27
CA ALA A 72 11.87 -1.34 12.70
C ALA A 72 11.21 -2.64 13.10
N ALA A 73 10.39 -3.22 12.21
CA ALA A 73 9.73 -4.49 12.46
C ALA A 73 9.38 -5.20 11.15
N GLU A 74 9.62 -6.51 11.12
CA GLU A 74 9.14 -7.38 10.06
C GLU A 74 7.68 -7.75 10.31
N ILE A 75 6.85 -7.57 9.29
CA ILE A 75 5.47 -8.07 9.26
C ILE A 75 5.48 -9.37 8.47
N ARG A 76 5.18 -10.46 9.16
CA ARG A 76 5.18 -11.81 8.59
C ARG A 76 3.76 -12.27 8.28
N SER A 77 3.61 -13.08 7.25
CA SER A 77 2.33 -13.72 6.95
C SER A 77 1.99 -14.75 8.03
N ALA A 78 0.76 -14.73 8.51
CA ALA A 78 0.23 -15.74 9.43
C ALA A 78 0.02 -17.11 8.76
N VAL A 79 -0.04 -17.15 7.41
CA VAL A 79 -0.28 -18.38 6.65
C VAL A 79 1.03 -19.08 6.28
N THR A 80 2.02 -18.34 5.78
CA THR A 80 3.28 -18.92 5.29
C THR A 80 4.48 -18.68 6.20
N GLY A 81 4.42 -17.67 7.09
CA GLY A 81 5.55 -17.23 7.93
C GLY A 81 6.56 -16.31 7.22
N ASP A 82 6.40 -16.10 5.91
CA ASP A 82 7.27 -15.25 5.10
C ASP A 82 7.12 -13.77 5.48
N VAL A 83 8.19 -12.99 5.30
CA VAL A 83 8.13 -11.53 5.49
C VAL A 83 7.36 -10.91 4.33
N VAL A 84 6.26 -10.22 4.64
CA VAL A 84 5.37 -9.58 3.66
C VAL A 84 5.63 -8.07 3.61
N ALA A 85 5.99 -7.46 4.74
CA ALA A 85 6.34 -6.05 4.79
C ALA A 85 7.38 -5.73 5.87
N LEU A 86 8.07 -4.60 5.70
CA LEU A 86 8.96 -3.99 6.68
C LEU A 86 8.34 -2.68 7.15
N ALA A 87 8.01 -2.60 8.43
CA ALA A 87 7.50 -1.38 9.05
C ALA A 87 8.65 -0.43 9.37
N THR A 88 8.52 0.81 8.92
CA THR A 88 9.49 1.87 9.17
C THR A 88 9.18 2.56 10.50
N ARG A 89 10.17 2.71 11.38
CA ARG A 89 10.02 3.55 12.59
C ARG A 89 10.47 4.97 12.27
N SER A 90 9.52 5.89 12.33
CA SER A 90 9.77 7.32 12.21
C SER A 90 9.51 8.03 13.54
N ASP A 91 10.30 9.06 13.83
CA ASP A 91 10.12 9.98 14.95
C ASP A 91 8.99 10.97 14.64
N LEU A 92 7.76 10.48 14.75
CA LEU A 92 6.57 11.27 14.48
C LEU A 92 6.21 12.18 15.66
N ASP A 93 6.32 13.49 15.47
CA ASP A 93 5.76 14.46 16.42
C ASP A 93 4.22 14.45 16.36
N MET A 94 3.63 13.76 17.33
CA MET A 94 2.18 13.61 17.45
C MET A 94 1.46 14.94 17.73
N ARG A 95 2.12 15.93 18.36
CA ARG A 95 1.52 17.25 18.59
C ARG A 95 1.33 17.98 17.27
N GLU A 96 2.34 17.95 16.41
CA GLU A 96 2.29 18.55 15.08
C GLU A 96 1.28 17.85 14.18
N ILE A 97 1.19 16.51 14.23
CA ILE A 97 0.20 15.75 13.47
C ILE A 97 -1.23 16.13 13.88
N LEU A 98 -1.49 16.24 15.19
CA LEU A 98 -2.78 16.66 15.71
C LEU A 98 -3.11 18.11 15.33
N ALA A 99 -2.12 19.02 15.43
CA ALA A 99 -2.27 20.42 15.03
C ALA A 99 -2.62 20.53 13.54
N TYR A 100 -1.96 19.75 12.67
CA TYR A 100 -2.27 19.67 11.25
C TYR A 100 -3.69 19.15 11.00
N GLY A 101 -4.09 18.07 11.67
CA GLY A 101 -5.44 17.50 11.56
C GLY A 101 -6.54 18.51 11.89
N ARG A 102 -6.34 19.35 12.92
CA ARG A 102 -7.30 20.40 13.32
C ARG A 102 -7.28 21.60 12.38
N SER A 103 -6.10 22.13 12.08
CA SER A 103 -5.93 23.39 11.34
C SER A 103 -6.21 23.25 9.85
N VAL A 104 -5.88 22.11 9.25
CA VAL A 104 -6.07 21.82 7.81
C VAL A 104 -7.29 20.94 7.59
N GLY A 105 -7.29 19.72 8.15
CA GLY A 105 -8.36 18.74 7.96
C GLY A 105 -9.71 19.25 8.48
N GLY A 106 -9.75 19.61 9.76
CA GLY A 106 -10.95 20.12 10.43
C GLY A 106 -11.50 21.39 9.79
N LYS A 107 -10.64 22.35 9.47
CA LYS A 107 -11.03 23.61 8.79
C LYS A 107 -11.64 23.34 7.41
N ASN A 108 -11.11 22.41 6.64
CA ASN A 108 -11.62 22.10 5.31
C ASN A 108 -12.93 21.32 5.36
N LEU A 109 -13.06 20.34 6.26
CA LEU A 109 -14.28 19.54 6.41
C LEU A 109 -15.47 20.35 6.95
N ARG A 110 -15.22 21.31 7.85
CA ARG A 110 -16.28 22.17 8.43
C ARG A 110 -16.88 23.16 7.43
N LYS A 111 -16.18 23.48 6.34
CA LYS A 111 -16.73 24.32 5.25
C LYS A 111 -17.76 23.58 4.40
N LEU A 112 -17.80 22.26 4.48
CA LEU A 112 -18.68 21.43 3.67
C LEU A 112 -20.03 21.24 4.37
N SER A 113 -21.11 21.19 3.59
CA SER A 113 -22.42 20.76 4.07
C SER A 113 -22.45 19.24 4.32
N PHE A 114 -23.50 18.76 5.00
CA PHE A 114 -23.71 17.33 5.23
C PHE A 114 -23.76 16.54 3.91
N HIS A 115 -24.51 17.02 2.92
CA HIS A 115 -24.63 16.38 1.60
C HIS A 115 -23.30 16.35 0.85
N GLN A 116 -22.49 17.40 0.93
CA GLN A 116 -21.16 17.42 0.30
C GLN A 116 -20.22 16.39 0.92
N ARG A 117 -20.24 16.24 2.26
CA ARG A 117 -19.46 15.19 2.94
C ARG A 117 -19.96 13.79 2.59
N ALA A 118 -21.28 13.58 2.52
CA ALA A 118 -21.85 12.31 2.06
C ALA A 118 -21.41 11.97 0.63
N GLY A 119 -21.36 12.95 -0.27
CA GLY A 119 -20.84 12.78 -1.63
C GLY A 119 -19.36 12.39 -1.67
N LEU A 120 -18.52 13.00 -0.81
CA LEU A 120 -17.10 12.63 -0.69
C LEU A 120 -16.92 11.20 -0.14
N LEU A 121 -17.70 10.83 0.87
CA LEU A 121 -17.69 9.46 1.42
C LEU A 121 -18.13 8.45 0.38
N LYS A 122 -19.15 8.76 -0.42
CA LYS A 122 -19.56 7.90 -1.53
C LYS A 122 -18.45 7.75 -2.58
N ALA A 123 -17.81 8.85 -2.98
CA ALA A 123 -16.72 8.80 -3.94
C ALA A 123 -15.52 7.98 -3.42
N LEU A 124 -15.23 8.07 -2.12
CA LEU A 124 -14.22 7.25 -1.46
C LEU A 124 -14.61 5.76 -1.47
N ALA A 125 -15.85 5.44 -1.11
CA ALA A 125 -16.35 4.06 -1.15
C ALA A 125 -16.29 3.48 -2.57
N ASP A 126 -16.75 4.23 -3.58
CA ASP A 126 -16.69 3.79 -4.98
C ASP A 126 -15.22 3.55 -5.42
N HIS A 127 -14.27 4.36 -4.95
CA HIS A 127 -12.84 4.15 -5.21
C HIS A 127 -12.29 2.89 -4.52
N LEU A 128 -12.61 2.64 -3.26
CA LEU A 128 -12.18 1.44 -2.53
C LEU A 128 -12.76 0.16 -3.16
N SER A 129 -14.05 0.19 -3.54
CA SER A 129 -14.73 -0.92 -4.22
C SER A 129 -14.04 -1.34 -5.51
N GLN A 130 -13.46 -0.40 -6.27
CA GLN A 130 -12.71 -0.69 -7.49
C GLN A 130 -11.37 -1.41 -7.23
N HIS A 131 -10.86 -1.35 -5.99
CA HIS A 131 -9.54 -1.88 -5.62
C HIS A 131 -9.63 -3.03 -4.60
N LYS A 132 -10.84 -3.56 -4.37
CA LYS A 132 -11.08 -4.58 -3.33
C LYS A 132 -10.32 -5.88 -3.53
N ASP A 133 -10.07 -6.29 -4.78
CA ASP A 133 -9.28 -7.49 -5.06
C ASP A 133 -7.85 -7.41 -4.50
N ARG A 134 -7.26 -6.21 -4.48
CA ARG A 134 -5.95 -5.98 -3.85
C ARG A 134 -6.06 -6.06 -2.33
N LEU A 135 -7.11 -5.50 -1.75
CA LEU A 135 -7.36 -5.57 -0.31
C LEU A 135 -7.57 -7.01 0.14
N TYR A 136 -8.34 -7.80 -0.61
CA TYR A 136 -8.53 -9.23 -0.38
C TYR A 136 -7.23 -10.02 -0.38
N LYS A 137 -6.38 -9.80 -1.37
CA LYS A 137 -5.05 -10.45 -1.43
C LYS A 137 -4.20 -10.12 -0.21
N LEU A 138 -4.23 -8.87 0.26
CA LEU A 138 -3.51 -8.46 1.47
C LEU A 138 -4.07 -9.13 2.73
N SER A 139 -5.40 -9.22 2.87
CA SER A 139 -6.03 -9.84 4.05
C SER A 139 -5.69 -11.32 4.22
N LEU A 140 -5.43 -12.04 3.12
CA LEU A 140 -4.98 -13.44 3.19
C LEU A 140 -3.68 -13.59 3.99
N HIS A 141 -2.77 -12.60 3.93
CA HIS A 141 -1.53 -12.66 4.69
C HIS A 141 -1.75 -12.59 6.20
N ALA A 142 -2.86 -11.99 6.65
CA ALA A 142 -3.28 -11.97 8.05
C ALA A 142 -3.97 -13.27 8.50
N GLY A 143 -4.14 -14.26 7.60
CA GLY A 143 -4.84 -15.52 7.88
C GLY A 143 -6.36 -15.45 7.75
N ALA A 144 -6.91 -14.36 7.20
CA ALA A 144 -8.35 -14.23 6.99
C ALA A 144 -8.85 -15.19 5.90
N THR A 145 -10.03 -15.79 6.10
CA THR A 145 -10.70 -16.50 5.02
C THR A 145 -11.32 -15.50 4.03
N ARG A 146 -11.72 -15.99 2.85
CA ARG A 146 -12.41 -15.13 1.86
C ARG A 146 -13.69 -14.52 2.42
N THR A 147 -14.44 -15.26 3.24
CA THR A 147 -15.68 -14.78 3.84
C THR A 147 -15.41 -13.71 4.88
N ASP A 148 -14.38 -13.88 5.71
CA ASP A 148 -13.98 -12.88 6.71
C ASP A 148 -13.50 -11.59 6.04
N ALA A 149 -12.62 -11.72 5.03
CA ALA A 149 -12.11 -10.58 4.29
C ALA A 149 -13.23 -9.82 3.55
N MET A 150 -14.26 -10.54 3.06
CA MET A 150 -15.44 -9.91 2.45
C MET A 150 -16.19 -9.04 3.45
N ILE A 151 -16.34 -9.47 4.71
CA ILE A 151 -17.00 -8.65 5.75
C ILE A 151 -16.15 -7.41 6.07
N ASP A 152 -14.82 -7.56 6.15
CA ASP A 152 -13.91 -6.44 6.48
C ASP A 152 -13.79 -5.39 5.36
N VAL A 153 -13.96 -5.77 4.09
CA VAL A 153 -13.74 -4.90 2.92
C VAL A 153 -15.03 -4.42 2.26
N ASP A 154 -16.05 -5.28 2.14
CA ASP A 154 -17.34 -4.95 1.50
C ASP A 154 -18.41 -4.51 2.53
N GLY A 155 -18.17 -4.66 3.84
CA GLY A 155 -19.11 -4.30 4.92
C GLY A 155 -19.21 -2.81 5.21
#